data_AF-A0A5N6S2G2-F1
#
_entry.id   AF-A0A5N6S2G2-F1
#
_cell.length_a   1.000
_cell.length_b   1.000
_cell.length_c   1.000
_cell.angle_alpha   90.00
_cell.angle_beta   90.00
_cell.angle_gamma   90.00
#
_symmetry.space_group_name_H-M   'P 1'
#
loop_
_entity.id
_entity.type
_entity.pdbx_description
1 polymer ?
#
loop_
_entity_poly.entity_id
_entity_poly.type
_entity_poly.pdbx_seq_one_letter_code
_entity_poly.pdbx_strand_id
1 'polypeptide(L)'
;MSFNIPPLAAAGAFEVMEIFRDLAHALDKTIAVVTHDTRLEHYMDALYSITDGVMRREDVGPIAEDWALPSRQRRTPRSRALHPSRSNRR
;
A
#
# COMPACT_ATOMS: atom_id res chain seq x y z
N MET A 1 20.25 -1.71 -31.73
CA MET A 1 19.58 -2.59 -30.75
C MET A 1 19.11 -1.72 -29.61
N SER A 2 17.83 -1.39 -29.57
CA SER A 2 17.25 -0.53 -28.53
C SER A 2 16.74 -1.44 -27.41
N PHE A 3 17.34 -1.35 -26.22
CA PHE A 3 16.87 -2.07 -25.04
C PHE A 3 15.59 -1.38 -24.54
N ASN A 4 14.45 -2.05 -24.71
CA ASN A 4 13.18 -1.65 -24.13
C ASN A 4 13.14 -2.16 -22.68
N ILE A 5 13.54 -1.32 -21.72
CA ILE A 5 13.31 -1.60 -20.31
C ILE A 5 11.85 -1.19 -20.03
N PRO A 6 10.94 -2.12 -19.71
CA PRO A 6 9.60 -1.72 -19.31
C PRO A 6 9.72 -0.84 -18.05
N PRO A 7 9.02 0.30 -17.98
CA PRO A 7 8.96 1.08 -16.74
C PRO A 7 8.51 0.11 -15.64
N LEU A 8 9.27 0.07 -14.53
CA LEU A 8 8.99 -0.74 -13.34
C LEU A 8 7.47 -0.94 -13.20
N ALA A 9 7.03 -2.19 -13.34
CA ALA A 9 5.64 -2.57 -13.53
C ALA A 9 4.73 -1.73 -12.62
N ALA A 10 3.91 -0.85 -13.22
CA ALA A 10 3.11 0.14 -12.51
C ALA A 10 2.32 -0.43 -11.31
N ALA A 11 1.94 -1.71 -11.36
CA ALA A 11 1.29 -2.43 -10.26
C ALA A 11 2.13 -2.51 -8.97
N GLY A 12 3.45 -2.71 -9.07
CA GLY A 12 4.32 -2.87 -7.90
C GLY A 12 4.60 -1.56 -7.16
N ALA A 13 4.53 -0.43 -7.85
CA ALA A 13 4.71 0.88 -7.22
C ALA A 13 3.57 1.19 -6.23
N PHE A 14 2.33 0.80 -6.55
CA PHE A 14 1.19 0.99 -5.66
C PHE A 14 1.30 0.14 -4.38
N GLU A 15 1.65 -1.14 -4.50
CA GLU A 15 1.79 -2.04 -3.35
C GLU A 15 2.91 -1.59 -2.39
N VAL A 16 4.04 -1.13 -2.93
CA VAL A 16 5.15 -0.60 -2.11
C VAL A 16 4.73 0.67 -1.38
N MET A 17 3.94 1.54 -2.02
CA MET A 17 3.47 2.77 -1.39
C MET A 17 2.51 2.52 -0.22
N GLU A 18 1.66 1.49 -0.30
CA GLU A 18 0.83 1.05 0.84
C GLU A 18 1.70 0.64 2.03
N ILE A 19 2.70 -0.20 1.79
CA ILE A 19 3.62 -0.66 2.83
C ILE A 19 4.35 0.53 3.48
N PHE A 20 4.78 1.51 2.67
CA PHE A 20 5.44 2.70 3.19
C PHE A 20 4.53 3.56 4.05
N ARG A 21 3.28 3.78 3.63
CA ARG A 21 2.30 4.51 4.43
C ARG A 21 2.07 3.82 5.78
N ASP A 22 1.78 2.53 5.75
CA ASP A 22 1.53 1.75 6.96
C ASP A 22 2.73 1.76 7.90
N LEU A 23 3.95 1.63 7.36
CA LEU A 23 5.18 1.67 8.13
C LEU A 23 5.46 3.05 8.74
N ALA A 24 5.25 4.12 7.98
CA ALA A 24 5.44 5.49 8.44
C ALA A 24 4.53 5.79 9.64
N HIS A 25 3.26 5.41 9.55
CA HIS A 25 2.28 5.60 10.62
C HIS A 25 2.52 4.65 11.81
N ALA A 26 2.89 3.39 11.55
CA ALA A 26 3.14 2.41 12.61
C ALA A 26 4.40 2.72 13.43
N LEU A 27 5.44 3.28 12.81
CA LEU A 27 6.71 3.58 13.46
C LEU A 27 6.84 5.03 13.94
N ASP A 28 5.83 5.88 13.68
CA ASP A 28 5.91 7.33 13.90
C ASP A 28 7.17 7.92 13.25
N LYS A 29 7.35 7.61 11.95
CA LYS A 29 8.50 8.06 11.15
C LYS A 29 8.02 8.72 9.86
N THR A 30 8.78 9.71 9.42
CA THR A 30 8.58 10.33 8.12
C THR A 30 9.32 9.55 7.04
N ILE A 31 8.59 9.14 6.00
CA ILE A 31 9.16 8.58 4.78
C ILE A 31 8.97 9.61 3.66
N ALA A 32 10.06 9.98 2.99
CA ALA A 32 10.02 10.88 1.84
C ALA A 32 10.29 10.08 0.57
N VAL A 33 9.40 10.20 -0.42
CA VAL A 33 9.52 9.53 -1.73
C VAL A 33 9.65 10.61 -2.80
N VAL A 34 10.71 10.51 -3.61
CA VAL A 34 10.90 11.35 -4.79
C VAL A 34 10.57 10.52 -6.02
N THR A 35 9.54 10.94 -6.75
CA THR A 35 9.06 10.22 -7.93
C THR A 35 8.61 11.20 -9.00
N HIS A 36 8.68 10.77 -10.25
CA HIS A 36 8.05 11.47 -11.38
C HIS A 36 6.64 10.92 -11.68
N ASP A 37 6.21 9.84 -11.00
CA ASP A 37 4.88 9.25 -11.18
C ASP A 37 3.85 9.93 -10.29
N THR A 38 3.02 10.79 -10.89
CA THR A 38 1.99 11.58 -10.18
C THR A 38 0.84 10.72 -9.65
N ARG A 39 0.67 9.48 -10.13
CA ARG A 39 -0.43 8.59 -9.71
C ARG A 39 -0.31 8.14 -8.25
N LEU A 40 0.86 8.34 -7.63
CA LEU A 40 1.12 7.96 -6.25
C LEU A 40 0.65 9.00 -5.24
N GLU A 41 0.14 10.16 -5.68
CA GLU A 41 -0.31 11.26 -4.81
C GLU A 41 -1.34 10.83 -3.77
N HIS A 42 -2.20 9.86 -4.10
CA HIS A 42 -3.26 9.36 -3.21
C HIS A 42 -2.74 8.54 -2.01
N TYR A 43 -1.47 8.15 -2.01
CA TYR A 43 -0.84 7.38 -0.93
C TYR A 43 -0.02 8.25 0.03
N MET A 44 0.04 9.56 -0.24
CA MET A 44 0.89 10.50 0.49
C MET A 44 0.07 11.36 1.45
N ASP A 45 0.62 11.63 2.64
CA ASP A 45 0.04 12.60 3.57
C ASP A 45 0.32 14.06 3.12
N ALA A 46 1.40 14.27 2.37
CA ALA A 46 1.76 15.58 1.80
C ALA A 46 2.48 15.41 0.46
N LEU A 47 2.15 16.27 -0.50
CA LEU A 47 2.80 16.31 -1.81
C LEU A 47 3.54 17.63 -2.01
N TYR A 48 4.77 17.53 -2.49
CA TYR A 48 5.60 18.67 -2.85
C TYR A 48 6.06 18.53 -4.29
N SER A 49 5.85 19.56 -5.09
CA SER A 49 6.41 19.68 -6.43
C SER A 49 7.69 20.52 -6.38
N ILE A 50 8.70 20.15 -7.16
CA ILE A 50 9.91 20.97 -7.35
C ILE A 50 10.00 21.28 -8.83
N THR A 51 9.85 22.55 -9.17
CA THR A 51 9.98 23.05 -10.55
C THR A 51 10.96 24.20 -10.55
N ASP A 52 11.98 24.13 -11.42
CA ASP A 52 13.04 25.14 -11.55
C ASP A 52 13.72 25.50 -10.22
N GLY A 53 13.92 24.49 -9.37
CA GLY A 53 14.56 24.66 -8.04
C GLY A 53 13.65 25.29 -6.98
N VAL A 54 12.39 25.60 -7.31
CA VAL A 54 11.40 26.13 -6.38
C VAL A 54 10.48 24.99 -5.92
N MET A 55 10.47 24.72 -4.62
CA MET A 55 9.57 23.76 -4.02
C MET A 55 8.22 24.41 -3.70
N ARG A 56 7.12 23.75 -4.06
CA ARG A 56 5.75 24.15 -3.73
C ARG A 56 5.02 22.99 -3.09
N ARG A 57 4.19 23.30 -2.10
CA ARG A 57 3.27 22.33 -1.50
C ARG A 57 2.00 22.28 -2.34
N GLU A 58 1.59 21.07 -2.70
CA GLU A 58 0.34 20.84 -3.43
C GLU A 58 -0.76 20.42 -2.46
N ASP A 59 -1.99 20.79 -2.77
CA ASP A 59 -3.17 20.35 -2.04
C ASP A 59 -3.52 18.93 -2.45
N VAL A 60 -3.29 17.97 -1.56
CA VAL A 60 -3.73 16.59 -1.75
C VAL A 60 -5.15 16.47 -1.22
N GLY A 61 -6.09 16.12 -2.10
CA GLY A 61 -7.49 15.91 -1.73
C GLY A 61 -7.66 14.80 -0.67
N PRO A 62 -8.80 14.76 0.04
CA PRO A 62 -9.04 13.73 1.04
C PRO A 62 -8.91 12.34 0.44
N ILE A 63 -8.16 11.47 1.12
CA ILE A 63 -7.93 10.08 0.71
C ILE A 63 -9.29 9.38 0.75
N ALA A 64 -9.88 9.09 -0.41
CA ALA A 64 -11.14 8.37 -0.47
C ALA A 64 -10.93 6.95 0.10
N GLU A 65 -11.63 6.57 1.16
CA GLU A 65 -11.51 5.25 1.81
C GLU A 65 -11.88 4.08 0.87
N ASP A 66 -12.51 4.38 -0.27
CA ASP A 66 -13.09 3.44 -1.22
C ASP A 66 -12.08 2.82 -2.21
N TRP A 67 -10.82 3.29 -2.25
CA TRP A 67 -9.82 2.76 -3.21
C TRP A 67 -9.13 1.48 -2.73
N ALA A 68 -9.29 1.10 -1.46
CA ALA A 68 -8.77 -0.17 -0.95
C ALA A 68 -9.36 -1.32 -1.78
N LEU A 69 -8.56 -1.84 -2.71
CA LEU A 69 -8.91 -2.99 -3.53
C LEU A 69 -9.55 -4.05 -2.61
N PRO A 70 -10.71 -4.63 -2.97
CA PRO A 70 -11.36 -5.61 -2.11
C PRO A 70 -10.34 -6.69 -1.82
N SER A 71 -9.97 -6.81 -0.54
CA SER A 71 -8.93 -7.70 -0.05
C SER A 71 -9.20 -9.11 -0.57
N ARG A 72 -8.63 -9.46 -1.72
CA ARG A 72 -8.73 -10.80 -2.29
C ARG A 72 -7.93 -11.68 -1.34
N GLN A 73 -8.67 -12.42 -0.54
CA GLN A 73 -8.24 -13.63 0.15
C GLN A 73 -7.31 -13.42 1.35
N ARG A 74 -7.80 -12.76 2.41
CA ARG A 74 -7.49 -13.24 3.76
C ARG A 74 -8.20 -14.58 3.97
N ARG A 75 -7.59 -15.67 3.50
CA ARG A 75 -7.96 -17.02 3.97
C ARG A 75 -7.71 -17.05 5.47
N THR A 76 -8.78 -16.98 6.25
CA THR A 76 -8.73 -17.26 7.68
C THR A 76 -8.14 -18.66 7.87
N PRO A 77 -7.28 -18.89 8.88
CA PRO A 77 -6.94 -20.25 9.28
C PRO A 77 -8.25 -20.89 9.70
N ARG A 78 -8.73 -21.87 8.90
CA ARG A 78 -9.95 -22.62 9.18
C ARG A 78 -9.82 -23.13 10.61
N SER A 79 -10.66 -22.58 11.49
CA SER A 79 -10.72 -22.91 12.90
C SER A 79 -10.69 -24.42 13.05
N ARG A 80 -9.61 -24.89 13.68
CA ARG A 80 -9.45 -26.16 14.39
C ARG A 80 -10.80 -26.79 14.67
N ALA A 81 -11.20 -27.75 13.84
CA ALA A 81 -12.34 -28.59 14.12
C ALA A 81 -12.03 -29.32 15.44
N LEU A 82 -12.67 -28.85 16.51
CA LEU A 82 -12.77 -29.55 17.78
C LEU A 82 -13.41 -30.91 17.47
N HIS A 83 -12.59 -31.95 17.44
CA HIS A 83 -13.03 -33.33 17.39
C HIS A 83 -13.65 -33.65 18.77
N PRO A 84 -14.97 -33.88 18.90
CA PRO A 84 -15.50 -34.34 20.17
C PRO A 84 -14.99 -35.77 20.39
N SER A 85 -14.20 -35.95 21.43
CA SER A 85 -13.85 -37.26 21.99
C SER A 85 -15.15 -37.99 22.39
N ARG A 86 -15.57 -38.97 21.60
CA ARG A 86 -16.56 -39.96 22.04
C ARG A 86 -15.90 -40.89 23.06
N SER A 87 -16.04 -40.54 24.34
CA SER A 87 -15.88 -41.48 25.44
C SER A 87 -17.22 -42.14 25.76
N ASN A 88 -17.20 -43.47 25.77
CA ASN A 88 -17.96 -44.34 26.69
C ASN A 88 -19.46 -44.58 26.42
N ARG A 89 -19.84 -45.80 26.02
CA ARG A 89 -20.51 -46.80 26.89
C ARG A 89 -21.11 -47.99 26.11
N ARG A 90 -20.84 -49.17 26.69
CA ARG A 90 -21.53 -50.47 26.60
C ARG A 90 -21.19 -51.37 25.42
#